data_AF-A0AAN8TQE0-F1
#
_entry.id   AF-A0AAN8TQE0-F1
#
_cell.length_a   1.000
_cell.length_b   1.000
_cell.length_c   1.000
_cell.angle_alpha   90.00
_cell.angle_beta   90.00
_cell.angle_gamma   90.00
#
_symmetry.space_group_name_H-M   'P 1'
#
loop_
_entity.id
_entity.type
_entity.pdbx_description
1 polymer ?
#
loop_
_entity_poly.entity_id
_entity_poly.type
_entity_poly.pdbx_seq_one_letter_code
_entity_poly.pdbx_strand_id
1 'polypeptide(L)'
;MSSVTPEMHTGIVYVSSAREVWEDLHERFDKVNASRIYHLHKTIATTVQGNDTIPSYFSRLRNLWDEFASIIPPPCHCSGSKDLSLYLKRQKLIQFLMGLNETYDQSRSQILMIEPTPTINKAYAMLIERKS
;
A
#
# COMPACT_ATOMS: atom_id res chain seq x y z
N MET A 1 4.55 17.26 -26.62
CA MET A 1 3.25 17.77 -27.13
C MET A 1 2.16 17.29 -26.19
N SER A 2 1.82 18.11 -25.22
CA SER A 2 0.79 17.86 -24.22
C SER A 2 -0.52 18.46 -24.74
N SER A 3 -1.45 17.62 -25.16
CA SER A 3 -2.81 18.05 -25.45
C SER A 3 -3.66 17.76 -24.21
N VAL A 4 -3.91 18.82 -23.45
CA VAL A 4 -4.95 18.86 -22.42
C VAL A 4 -6.24 19.25 -23.13
N THR A 5 -7.32 18.49 -22.97
CA THR A 5 -8.56 18.76 -23.68
C THR A 5 -9.28 19.99 -23.11
N PRO A 6 -10.02 20.75 -23.94
CA PRO A 6 -10.57 22.05 -23.56
C PRO A 6 -11.74 21.99 -22.55
N GLU A 7 -12.24 20.79 -22.21
CA GLU A 7 -13.40 20.64 -21.32
C GLU A 7 -13.10 21.03 -19.86
N MET A 8 -11.83 21.23 -19.48
CA MET A 8 -11.45 21.68 -18.13
C MET A 8 -11.55 23.20 -17.91
N HIS A 9 -11.77 24.00 -18.97
CA HIS A 9 -11.63 25.46 -18.88
C HIS A 9 -12.91 26.23 -18.51
N THR A 10 -14.10 25.63 -18.60
CA THR A 10 -15.36 26.38 -18.46
C THR A 10 -15.82 26.60 -17.01
N GLY A 11 -15.17 26.00 -16.01
CA GLY A 11 -15.49 26.20 -14.59
C GLY A 11 -14.55 27.15 -13.83
N ILE A 12 -13.39 27.49 -14.40
CA ILE A 12 -12.30 28.18 -13.67
C ILE A 12 -12.37 29.72 -13.83
N VAL A 13 -13.25 30.23 -14.70
CA VAL A 13 -13.29 31.66 -15.07
C VAL A 13 -14.01 32.54 -14.02
N TYR A 14 -14.62 31.97 -12.97
CA TYR A 14 -15.43 32.71 -11.99
C TYR A 14 -15.21 32.36 -10.50
N VAL A 15 -14.01 31.93 -10.10
CA VAL A 15 -13.71 31.61 -8.69
C VAL A 15 -12.77 32.63 -8.07
N SER A 16 -13.12 33.18 -6.91
CA SER A 16 -12.54 34.44 -6.38
C SER A 16 -11.27 34.21 -5.55
N SER A 17 -10.90 32.94 -5.29
CA SER A 17 -9.73 32.59 -4.50
C SER A 17 -9.19 31.20 -4.86
N ALA A 18 -7.86 31.07 -4.90
CA ALA A 18 -7.18 29.76 -5.02
C ALA A 18 -7.61 28.76 -3.94
N ARG A 19 -8.10 29.26 -2.79
CA ARG A 19 -8.66 28.44 -1.72
C ARG A 19 -9.98 27.77 -2.12
N GLU A 20 -10.89 28.48 -2.78
CA GLU A 20 -12.18 27.94 -3.22
C GLU A 20 -11.97 26.88 -4.31
N VAL A 21 -11.02 27.13 -5.21
CA VAL A 21 -10.58 26.13 -6.21
C VAL A 21 -9.99 24.90 -5.52
N TRP A 22 -9.15 25.10 -4.49
CA TRP A 22 -8.60 23.98 -3.70
C TRP A 22 -9.69 23.20 -2.95
N GLU A 23 -10.68 23.87 -2.37
CA GLU A 23 -11.78 23.23 -1.65
C GLU A 23 -12.70 22.44 -2.59
N ASP A 24 -13.03 22.96 -3.79
CA ASP A 24 -13.81 22.22 -4.81
C ASP A 24 -13.03 21.02 -5.36
N LEU A 25 -11.73 21.17 -5.61
CA LEU A 25 -10.86 20.05 -5.98
C LEU A 25 -10.78 19.02 -4.86
N HIS A 26 -10.59 19.46 -3.62
CA HIS A 26 -10.53 18.57 -2.46
C HIS A 26 -11.83 17.80 -2.32
N GLU A 27 -13.01 18.44 -2.38
CA GLU A 27 -14.29 17.72 -2.26
C GLU A 27 -14.49 16.68 -3.37
N ARG A 28 -14.12 17.00 -4.61
CA ARG A 28 -14.30 16.10 -5.75
C ARG A 28 -13.31 14.94 -5.74
N PHE A 29 -12.03 15.22 -5.47
CA PHE A 29 -10.97 14.22 -5.51
C PHE A 29 -10.82 13.43 -4.20
N ASP A 30 -11.26 13.96 -3.05
CA ASP A 30 -11.24 13.24 -1.77
C ASP A 30 -12.20 12.04 -1.78
N LYS A 31 -13.39 12.17 -2.40
CA LYS A 31 -14.32 11.05 -2.61
C LYS A 31 -13.70 9.94 -3.47
N VAL A 32 -12.97 10.32 -4.53
CA VAL A 32 -12.23 9.39 -5.40
C VAL A 32 -11.11 8.70 -4.61
N ASN A 33 -10.35 9.46 -3.82
CA ASN A 33 -9.30 8.93 -2.96
C ASN A 33 -9.84 7.96 -1.91
N ALA A 34 -10.94 8.28 -1.23
CA ALA A 34 -11.59 7.40 -0.26
C ALA A 34 -12.04 6.07 -0.90
N SER A 35 -12.64 6.14 -2.09
CA SER A 35 -13.05 4.94 -2.83
C SER A 35 -11.86 4.06 -3.26
N ARG A 36 -10.75 4.70 -3.67
CA ARG A 36 -9.53 3.99 -4.07
C ARG A 36 -8.81 3.38 -2.87
N ILE A 37 -8.72 4.13 -1.77
CA ILE A 37 -8.20 3.66 -0.48
C ILE A 37 -8.98 2.44 -0.01
N TYR A 38 -10.31 2.50 -0.03
CA TYR A 38 -11.17 1.36 0.32
C TYR A 38 -10.85 0.13 -0.54
N HIS A 39 -10.78 0.32 -1.86
CA HIS A 39 -10.49 -0.77 -2.79
C HIS A 39 -9.09 -1.36 -2.55
N LEU A 40 -8.08 -0.53 -2.32
CA LEU A 40 -6.72 -0.98 -2.02
C LEU A 40 -6.67 -1.76 -0.71
N HIS A 41 -7.31 -1.27 0.36
CA HIS A 41 -7.41 -1.99 1.62
C HIS A 41 -8.06 -3.36 1.45
N LYS A 42 -9.20 -3.41 0.76
CA LYS A 42 -9.90 -4.67 0.48
C LYS A 42 -9.00 -5.62 -0.30
N THR A 43 -8.39 -5.14 -1.39
CA THR A 43 -7.55 -5.95 -2.26
C THR A 43 -6.33 -6.48 -1.54
N ILE A 44 -5.62 -5.65 -0.76
CA ILE A 44 -4.48 -6.08 0.06
C ILE A 44 -4.92 -7.16 1.06
N ALA A 45 -6.04 -6.97 1.75
CA ALA A 45 -6.54 -7.92 2.74
C ALA A 45 -6.99 -9.26 2.14
N THR A 46 -7.48 -9.27 0.90
CA THR A 46 -7.95 -10.49 0.24
C THR A 46 -6.92 -11.11 -0.71
N THR A 47 -5.75 -10.49 -0.87
CA THR A 47 -4.69 -11.02 -1.75
C THR A 47 -4.03 -12.22 -1.10
N VAL A 48 -4.17 -13.38 -1.74
CA VAL A 48 -3.54 -14.64 -1.33
C VAL A 48 -2.59 -15.14 -2.41
N GLN A 49 -1.65 -16.00 -2.02
CA GLN A 49 -0.66 -16.61 -2.90
C GLN A 49 -1.33 -17.58 -3.88
N GLY A 50 -2.27 -18.41 -3.40
CA GLY A 50 -2.86 -19.48 -4.20
C GLY A 50 -1.79 -20.41 -4.77
N ASN A 51 -1.83 -20.59 -6.10
CA ASN A 51 -0.88 -21.43 -6.84
C ASN A 51 0.36 -20.67 -7.34
N ASP A 52 0.48 -19.37 -7.03
CA ASP A 52 1.60 -18.57 -7.51
C ASP A 52 2.90 -18.86 -6.76
N THR A 53 4.01 -18.51 -7.40
CA THR A 53 5.32 -18.51 -6.75
C THR A 53 5.41 -17.38 -5.71
N ILE A 54 6.28 -17.54 -4.71
CA ILE A 54 6.53 -16.50 -3.69
C ILE A 54 6.96 -15.17 -4.32
N PRO A 55 7.89 -15.12 -5.30
CA PRO A 55 8.25 -13.87 -5.98
C PRO A 55 7.06 -13.18 -6.66
N SER A 56 6.22 -13.96 -7.37
CA SER A 56 5.04 -13.42 -8.06
C SER A 56 4.03 -12.83 -7.08
N TYR A 57 3.70 -13.57 -6.01
CA TYR A 57 2.80 -13.12 -4.95
C TYR A 57 3.33 -11.87 -4.23
N PHE A 58 4.62 -11.89 -3.83
CA PHE A 58 5.26 -10.75 -3.17
C PHE A 58 5.26 -9.50 -4.05
N SER A 59 5.51 -9.65 -5.35
CA SER A 59 5.52 -8.52 -6.30
C SER A 59 4.14 -7.88 -6.42
N ARG A 60 3.05 -8.66 -6.42
CA ARG A 60 1.69 -8.12 -6.43
C ARG A 60 1.38 -7.29 -5.19
N LEU A 61 1.72 -7.82 -4.01
CA LEU A 61 1.55 -7.09 -2.75
C LEU A 61 2.38 -5.80 -2.72
N ARG A 62 3.62 -5.85 -3.20
CA ARG A 62 4.48 -4.67 -3.30
C ARG A 62 3.85 -3.58 -4.14
N ASN A 63 3.32 -3.91 -5.31
CA ASN A 63 2.66 -2.94 -6.18
C ASN A 63 1.45 -2.29 -5.49
N LEU A 64 0.62 -3.08 -4.78
CA LEU A 64 -0.53 -2.56 -4.03
C LEU A 64 -0.09 -1.62 -2.89
N TRP A 65 0.98 -1.96 -2.18
CA TRP A 65 1.51 -1.11 -1.12
C TRP A 65 2.15 0.17 -1.63
N ASP A 66 2.83 0.12 -2.77
CA ASP A 66 3.48 1.28 -3.38
C ASP A 66 2.40 2.24 -3.92
N GLU A 67 1.32 1.70 -4.48
CA GLU A 67 0.17 2.50 -4.86
C GLU A 67 -0.53 3.11 -3.63
N PHE A 68 -0.74 2.33 -2.57
CA PHE A 68 -1.32 2.87 -1.33
C PHE A 68 -0.46 4.00 -0.75
N ALA A 69 0.87 3.84 -0.79
CA ALA A 69 1.81 4.86 -0.32
C ALA A 69 1.84 6.13 -1.19
N SER A 70 1.41 6.08 -2.46
CA SER A 70 1.35 7.27 -3.32
C SER A 70 0.09 8.12 -3.09
N ILE A 71 -0.95 7.53 -2.49
CA ILE A 71 -2.22 8.21 -2.21
C ILE A 71 -2.22 8.85 -0.82
N ILE A 72 -1.51 8.26 0.15
CA ILE A 72 -1.43 8.81 1.50
C ILE A 72 -0.41 9.95 1.54
N PRO A 73 -0.71 11.07 2.23
CA PRO A 73 0.27 12.13 2.46
C PRO A 73 1.56 11.58 3.08
N PRO A 74 2.74 12.07 2.67
CA PRO A 74 3.99 11.63 3.27
C PRO A 74 3.96 11.90 4.78
N PRO A 75 4.50 10.98 5.60
CA PRO A 75 4.55 11.19 7.05
C PRO A 75 5.35 12.46 7.35
N CYS A 76 4.81 13.33 8.20
CA CYS A 76 5.50 14.55 8.61
C CYS A 76 6.84 14.22 9.28
N HIS A 77 7.84 15.11 9.25
CA HIS A 77 9.12 14.91 9.97
C HIS A 77 8.99 15.05 11.52
N CYS A 78 7.82 14.75 12.07
CA CYS A 78 7.52 14.77 13.49
C CYS A 78 8.04 13.48 14.17
N SER A 79 8.25 13.51 15.48
CA SER A 79 8.66 12.33 16.27
C SER A 79 7.76 11.09 16.03
N GLY A 80 6.44 11.28 15.89
CA GLY A 80 5.47 10.20 15.65
C GLY A 80 5.59 9.50 14.28
N SER A 81 6.36 10.05 13.33
CA SER A 81 6.54 9.44 12.01
C SER A 81 7.37 8.16 12.02
N LYS A 82 8.32 8.05 12.95
CA LYS A 82 9.16 6.85 13.10
C LYS A 82 8.31 5.65 13.56
N ASP A 83 7.42 5.88 14.51
CA ASP A 83 6.51 4.85 15.04
C ASP A 83 5.51 4.41 13.97
N LEU A 84 4.97 5.36 13.20
CA LEU A 84 4.11 5.05 12.05
C LEU A 84 4.84 4.22 10.99
N SER A 85 6.08 4.57 10.65
CA SER A 85 6.88 3.80 9.69
C SER A 85 7.13 2.37 10.15
N LEU A 86 7.45 2.19 11.44
CA LEU A 86 7.65 0.86 12.02
C LEU A 86 6.35 0.05 12.01
N TYR A 87 5.23 0.68 12.37
CA TYR A 87 3.91 0.07 12.30
C TYR A 87 3.57 -0.40 10.88
N LEU A 88 3.74 0.45 9.87
CA LEU A 88 3.47 0.10 8.48
C LEU A 88 4.37 -1.03 7.98
N LYS A 89 5.64 -1.06 8.36
CA LYS A 89 6.56 -2.17 8.03
C LYS A 89 6.08 -3.49 8.64
N ARG A 90 5.66 -3.46 9.91
CA ARG A 90 5.10 -4.64 10.59
C ARG A 90 3.80 -5.09 9.93
N GLN A 91 2.92 -4.17 9.57
CA GLN A 91 1.67 -4.47 8.89
C GLN A 91 1.92 -5.16 7.53
N LYS A 92 2.87 -4.67 6.72
CA LYS A 92 3.25 -5.31 5.45
C LYS A 92 3.74 -6.74 5.65
N LEU A 93 4.56 -6.99 6.68
CA LEU A 93 5.00 -8.35 7.03
C LEU A 93 3.82 -9.26 7.35
N ILE A 94 2.90 -8.83 8.21
CA ILE A 94 1.75 -9.64 8.61
C ILE A 94 0.84 -9.92 7.41
N GLN A 95 0.56 -8.92 6.56
CA GLN A 95 -0.21 -9.09 5.34
C GLN A 95 0.44 -10.08 4.38
N PHE A 96 1.77 -10.00 4.19
CA PHE A 96 2.51 -10.96 3.38
C PHE A 96 2.35 -12.39 3.88
N LEU A 97 2.58 -12.62 5.18
CA LEU A 97 2.50 -13.95 5.80
C LEU A 97 1.08 -14.50 5.83
N MET A 98 0.07 -13.64 5.98
CA MET A 98 -1.35 -14.02 6.08
C MET A 98 -1.87 -14.67 4.79
N GLY A 99 -1.47 -14.15 3.63
CA GLY A 99 -1.91 -14.69 2.33
C GLY A 99 -1.05 -15.84 1.80
N LEU A 100 -0.03 -16.29 2.52
CA LEU A 100 0.76 -17.46 2.11
C LEU A 100 -0.10 -18.72 2.08
N ASN A 101 0.19 -19.61 1.12
CA ASN A 101 -0.50 -20.89 1.04
C ASN A 101 -0.10 -21.83 2.19
N GLU A 102 -0.89 -22.89 2.38
CA GLU A 102 -0.75 -23.84 3.49
C GLU A 102 0.60 -24.59 3.49
N THR A 103 1.25 -24.72 2.32
CA THR A 103 2.57 -25.37 2.23
C THR A 103 3.66 -24.60 3.00
N TYR A 104 3.41 -23.32 3.33
CA TYR A 104 4.32 -22.49 4.12
C TYR A 104 3.93 -22.36 5.58
N ASP A 105 2.93 -23.09 6.08
CA ASP A 105 2.44 -22.96 7.46
C ASP A 105 3.55 -23.09 8.51
N GLN A 106 4.43 -24.09 8.37
CA GLN A 106 5.57 -24.27 9.27
C GLN A 106 6.56 -23.10 9.19
N SER A 107 6.86 -22.63 7.98
CA SER A 107 7.76 -21.49 7.78
C SER A 107 7.17 -20.19 8.33
N ARG A 108 5.86 -19.98 8.15
CA ARG A 108 5.11 -18.86 8.73
C ARG A 108 5.20 -18.87 10.25
N SER A 109 4.91 -19.99 10.89
CA SER A 109 5.00 -20.14 12.34
C SER A 109 6.42 -19.84 12.86
N GLN A 110 7.45 -20.35 12.19
CA GLN A 110 8.83 -20.10 12.59
C GLN A 110 9.24 -18.63 12.43
N ILE A 111 8.82 -17.96 11.34
CA ILE A 111 9.06 -16.53 11.15
C ILE A 111 8.38 -15.70 12.26
N LEU A 112 7.15 -16.07 12.65
CA LEU A 112 6.40 -15.37 13.69
C LEU A 112 6.99 -15.53 15.10
N MET A 113 7.77 -16.59 15.35
CA MET A 113 8.46 -16.82 16.62
C MET A 113 9.81 -16.10 16.75
N ILE A 114 10.32 -15.47 15.69
CA ILE A 114 11.61 -14.76 15.74
C ILE A 114 11.47 -13.45 16.51
N GLU A 115 12.30 -13.28 17.54
CA GLU A 115 12.45 -12.03 18.27
C GLU A 115 13.87 -11.45 18.11
N PRO A 116 14.03 -10.16 17.72
CA PRO A 116 12.97 -9.23 17.33
C PRO A 116 12.32 -9.60 15.99
N THR A 117 11.06 -9.20 15.78
CA THR A 117 10.29 -9.52 14.57
C THR A 117 11.08 -9.21 13.31
N PRO A 118 11.24 -10.17 12.37
CA PRO A 118 12.08 -10.00 11.21
C PRO A 118 11.52 -8.94 10.27
N THR A 119 12.39 -8.36 9.44
CA THR A 119 11.93 -7.49 8.35
C THR A 119 11.23 -8.32 7.27
N ILE A 120 10.37 -7.67 6.48
CA ILE A 120 9.70 -8.32 5.36
C ILE A 120 10.68 -8.94 4.35
N ASN A 121 11.82 -8.28 4.09
CA ASN A 121 12.86 -8.79 3.20
C ASN A 121 13.55 -10.03 3.78
N LYS A 122 13.79 -10.05 5.10
CA LYS A 122 14.34 -11.23 5.77
C LYS A 122 13.36 -12.40 5.73
N ALA A 123 12.09 -12.16 6.01
CA ALA A 123 11.04 -13.17 5.90
C ALA A 123 10.91 -13.72 4.47
N TYR A 124 10.96 -12.85 3.46
CA TYR A 124 10.99 -13.25 2.06
C TYR A 124 12.18 -14.17 1.73
N ALA A 125 13.40 -13.79 2.13
CA ALA A 125 14.59 -14.61 1.90
C ALA A 125 14.46 -16.01 2.54
N MET A 126 14.00 -16.08 3.79
CA MET A 126 13.77 -17.35 4.49
C MET A 126 12.77 -18.27 3.77
N LEU A 127 11.77 -17.72 3.09
CA LEU A 127 10.77 -18.49 2.34
C LEU A 127 11.29 -18.99 1.00
N ILE A 128 12.22 -18.25 0.37
CA ILE A 128 12.86 -18.65 -0.88
C ILE A 128 13.88 -19.75 -0.64
N GLU A 129 14.71 -19.62 0.40
CA GLU A 129 15.76 -20.61 0.74
C GLU A 129 15.20 -22.00 1.04
N ARG A 130 13.98 -22.10 1.58
CA ARG A 130 13.36 -23.38 1.97
C ARG A 130 12.67 -24.14 0.86
N LYS A 131 12.47 -23.50 -0.30
CA LYS A 131 11.86 -24.15 -1.47
C LYS A 131 12.91 -24.73 -2.44
N SER A 132 14.19 -24.52 -2.15
CA SER A 132 15.33 -25.09 -2.87
C SER A 132 15.84 -26.34 -2.18
#